data_AF-A0A2S8P0Y9-F1
#
_entry.id   AF-A0A2S8P0Y9-F1
#
_cell.length_a   1.000
_cell.length_b   1.000
_cell.length_c   1.000
_cell.angle_alpha   90.00
_cell.angle_beta   90.00
_cell.angle_gamma   90.00
#
_symmetry.space_group_name_H-M   'P 1'
#
loop_
_entity.id
_entity.type
_entity.pdbx_description
1 polymer ?
#
loop_
_entity_poly.entity_id
_entity_poly.type
_entity_poly.pdbx_seq_one_letter_code
_entity_poly.pdbx_strand_id
1 'polypeptide(L)'
;MLLNVFKVIDSIERNDVEESFDEPTFEIKRLNEEQRTDLSYEFKDNALLQWVIIPFLKAGKGAIMQIQIHSQETELFITEHIIPHFEKVEAIYLNGELKEIQIGEMKDSSKKRFQDRANSAADVSDVIKDFYLKEQIIRTESIQCVDYIMDIKQFRSCVKLENIEGDLSLAKYLKESIRLNNGSLFLSPLNWRFDDELLTSSALEYFSRFADRIYVTVNETNGHIRSVELM
;
A
#
# COMPACT_ATOMS: atom_id res chain seq x y z
N MET A 1 20.81 -31.47 -8.24
CA MET A 1 21.20 -30.56 -7.14
C MET A 1 21.92 -29.39 -7.79
N LEU A 2 21.20 -28.31 -8.11
CA LEU A 2 21.74 -27.13 -8.79
C LEU A 2 22.00 -26.07 -7.73
N LEU A 3 23.27 -25.75 -7.49
CA LEU A 3 23.71 -24.67 -6.61
C LEU A 3 23.52 -23.35 -7.37
N ASN A 4 22.57 -22.52 -6.93
CA ASN A 4 22.49 -21.14 -7.37
C ASN A 4 23.68 -20.36 -6.81
N VAL A 5 24.59 -19.96 -7.69
CA VAL A 5 25.68 -19.04 -7.37
C VAL A 5 25.13 -17.63 -7.48
N PHE A 6 24.86 -16.99 -6.34
CA PHE A 6 24.57 -15.56 -6.31
C PHE A 6 25.87 -14.79 -6.54
N LYS A 7 25.86 -13.84 -7.48
CA LYS A 7 26.93 -12.85 -7.62
C LYS A 7 26.64 -11.69 -6.68
N VAL A 8 27.58 -11.43 -5.77
CA VAL A 8 27.59 -10.24 -4.91
C VAL A 8 28.13 -9.08 -5.75
N ILE A 9 27.47 -7.92 -5.66
CA ILE A 9 27.98 -6.68 -6.24
C ILE A 9 28.95 -6.09 -5.21
N ASP A 10 30.25 -6.10 -5.52
CA ASP A 10 31.30 -5.67 -4.57
C ASP A 10 31.44 -4.14 -4.49
N SER A 11 31.11 -3.40 -5.56
CA SER A 11 30.96 -1.94 -5.54
C SER A 11 30.23 -1.43 -6.78
N ILE A 12 29.62 -0.25 -6.67
CA ILE A 12 29.15 0.56 -7.81
C ILE A 12 29.91 1.88 -7.71
N GLU A 13 30.84 2.10 -8.63
CA GLU A 13 31.60 3.34 -8.70
C GLU A 13 30.87 4.35 -9.59
N ARG A 14 30.72 5.58 -9.09
CA ARG A 14 30.26 6.73 -9.87
C ARG A 14 31.48 7.26 -10.63
N ASN A 15 31.44 7.24 -11.96
CA ASN A 15 32.43 7.98 -12.74
C ASN A 15 32.11 9.47 -12.61
N ASP A 16 33.01 10.19 -11.95
CA ASP A 16 32.89 11.61 -11.64
C ASP A 16 32.62 12.43 -12.92
N VAL A 17 31.45 13.06 -12.94
CA VAL A 17 31.17 14.22 -13.79
C VAL A 17 31.22 15.41 -12.84
N GLU A 18 32.23 16.26 -12.97
CA GLU A 18 32.36 17.54 -12.27
C GLU A 18 31.24 18.50 -12.75
N GLU A 19 30.05 18.32 -12.21
CA GLU A 19 29.03 19.38 -12.15
C GLU A 19 28.78 19.65 -10.66
N SER A 20 28.97 20.91 -10.24
CA SER A 20 28.66 21.34 -8.88
C SER A 20 27.15 21.33 -8.68
N PHE A 21 26.60 20.15 -8.44
CA PHE A 21 25.29 20.01 -7.84
C PHE A 21 25.48 20.16 -6.34
N ASP A 22 24.71 21.03 -5.70
CA ASP A 22 24.48 20.92 -4.26
C ASP A 22 24.10 19.46 -4.00
N GLU A 23 24.96 18.72 -3.27
CA GLU A 23 24.73 17.31 -3.04
C GLU A 23 23.36 17.14 -2.38
N PRO A 24 22.52 16.21 -2.88
CA PRO A 24 21.21 16.02 -2.30
C PRO A 24 21.37 15.63 -0.84
N THR A 25 20.77 16.42 0.04
CA THR A 25 20.84 16.16 1.49
C THR A 25 19.81 15.08 1.81
N PHE A 26 20.31 13.94 2.30
CA PHE A 26 19.48 12.83 2.76
C PHE A 26 19.53 12.76 4.28
N GLU A 27 18.35 12.74 4.91
CA GLU A 27 18.25 12.71 6.36
C GLU A 27 17.13 11.76 6.82
N ILE A 28 17.41 10.95 7.84
CA ILE A 28 16.42 10.11 8.52
C ILE A 28 16.28 10.62 9.95
N LYS A 29 15.06 10.99 10.35
CA LYS A 29 14.73 11.44 11.70
C LYS A 29 13.76 10.48 12.36
N ARG A 30 14.05 10.04 13.59
CA ARG A 30 13.06 9.37 14.42
C ARG A 30 12.06 10.41 14.93
N LEU A 31 10.77 10.15 14.76
CA LEU A 31 9.71 11.00 15.32
C LEU A 31 9.37 10.53 16.73
N ASN A 32 9.31 11.46 17.68
CA ASN A 32 8.90 11.18 19.06
C ASN A 32 7.38 11.35 19.21
N GLU A 33 6.79 10.52 20.07
CA GLU A 33 5.35 10.24 20.14
C GLU A 33 4.45 11.35 20.71
N GLU A 34 4.94 12.58 20.87
CA GLU A 34 4.23 13.60 21.67
C GLU A 34 2.98 14.19 20.98
N GLN A 35 2.57 13.66 19.83
CA GLN A 35 1.43 14.14 19.09
C GLN A 35 0.14 13.46 19.55
N ARG A 36 -0.81 14.30 20.00
CA ARG A 36 -2.14 13.87 20.43
C ARG A 36 -2.92 13.35 19.22
N THR A 37 -3.59 12.22 19.40
CA THR A 37 -4.62 11.75 18.46
C THR A 37 -5.83 12.67 18.60
N ASP A 38 -6.14 13.43 17.55
CA ASP A 38 -7.51 13.91 17.41
C ASP A 38 -8.38 12.70 17.05
N LEU A 39 -9.31 12.37 17.95
CA LEU A 39 -10.20 11.21 17.84
C LEU A 39 -11.42 11.50 16.93
N SER A 40 -11.42 12.65 16.25
CA SER A 40 -12.50 13.06 15.34
C SER A 40 -12.65 12.17 14.11
N TYR A 41 -11.62 11.42 13.72
CA TYR A 41 -11.68 10.50 12.58
C TYR A 41 -12.14 9.10 13.00
N GLU A 42 -13.35 8.73 12.55
CA GLU A 42 -13.89 7.39 12.75
C GLU A 42 -13.25 6.39 11.78
N PHE A 43 -12.66 5.32 12.32
CA PHE A 43 -12.04 4.23 11.54
C PHE A 43 -12.95 3.71 10.42
N LYS A 44 -14.26 3.63 10.65
CA LYS A 44 -15.23 3.07 9.70
C LYS A 44 -15.37 3.90 8.41
N ASP A 45 -15.18 5.21 8.50
CA ASP A 45 -15.46 6.17 7.43
C ASP A 45 -14.19 6.59 6.69
N ASN A 46 -13.01 6.06 7.06
CA ASN A 46 -11.74 6.49 6.49
C ASN A 46 -10.97 5.33 5.86
N ALA A 47 -11.01 5.27 4.52
CA ALA A 47 -10.40 4.19 3.77
C ALA A 47 -8.86 4.25 3.81
N LEU A 48 -8.27 5.44 3.88
CA LEU A 48 -6.81 5.59 3.96
C LEU A 48 -6.25 5.11 5.31
N LEU A 49 -6.94 5.42 6.41
CA LEU A 49 -6.61 4.89 7.73
C LEU A 49 -6.71 3.37 7.74
N GLN A 50 -7.80 2.81 7.23
CA GLN A 50 -7.98 1.36 7.11
C GLN A 50 -6.88 0.71 6.26
N TRP A 51 -6.53 1.32 5.12
CA TRP A 51 -5.48 0.87 4.19
C TRP A 51 -4.13 0.71 4.88
N VAL A 52 -3.78 1.64 5.76
CA VAL A 52 -2.51 1.61 6.48
C VAL A 52 -2.56 0.70 7.71
N ILE A 53 -3.64 0.73 8.49
CA ILE A 53 -3.75 0.03 9.78
C ILE A 53 -3.93 -1.48 9.61
N ILE A 54 -4.80 -1.92 8.69
CA ILE A 54 -5.21 -3.34 8.59
C ILE A 54 -4.04 -4.30 8.33
N PRO A 55 -3.06 -3.98 7.46
CA PRO A 55 -1.90 -4.85 7.24
C PRO A 55 -1.17 -5.21 8.54
N PHE A 56 -1.05 -4.28 9.49
CA PHE A 56 -0.35 -4.51 10.77
C PHE A 56 -1.15 -5.32 11.78
N LEU A 57 -2.47 -5.43 11.63
CA LEU A 57 -3.28 -6.30 12.49
C LEU A 57 -2.97 -7.78 12.26
N LYS A 58 -2.65 -8.14 11.01
CA LYS A 58 -2.29 -9.51 10.60
C LYS A 58 -0.78 -9.75 10.52
N ALA A 59 0.03 -8.70 10.42
CA ALA A 59 1.46 -8.86 10.24
C ALA A 59 2.16 -9.40 11.50
N GLY A 60 3.24 -10.15 11.26
CA GLY A 60 4.14 -10.62 12.30
C GLY A 60 5.03 -9.51 12.86
N LYS A 61 5.87 -9.85 13.84
CA LYS A 61 6.90 -8.93 14.35
C LYS A 61 7.82 -8.48 13.21
N GLY A 62 8.25 -7.22 13.25
CA GLY A 62 9.14 -6.63 12.23
C GLY A 62 8.43 -6.16 10.96
N ALA A 63 7.08 -6.13 10.95
CA ALA A 63 6.33 -5.52 9.87
C ALA A 63 6.61 -4.01 9.81
N ILE A 64 6.84 -3.52 8.59
CA ILE A 64 7.14 -2.13 8.30
C ILE A 64 6.37 -1.73 7.04
N MET A 65 5.89 -0.49 7.01
CA MET A 65 5.28 0.14 5.84
C MET A 65 5.95 1.48 5.59
N GLN A 66 6.18 1.77 4.32
CA GLN A 66 6.66 3.07 3.85
C GLN A 66 5.48 3.83 3.27
N ILE A 67 5.23 5.03 3.81
CA ILE A 67 4.14 5.91 3.39
C ILE A 67 4.77 7.10 2.71
N GLN A 68 4.49 7.26 1.42
CA GLN A 68 5.01 8.39 0.67
C GLN A 68 4.20 9.65 0.99
N ILE A 69 4.88 10.78 1.18
CA ILE A 69 4.29 12.06 1.51
C ILE A 69 4.26 12.92 0.25
N HIS A 70 3.06 13.07 -0.31
CA HIS A 70 2.84 13.73 -1.60
C HIS A 70 2.25 15.13 -1.49
N SER A 71 1.69 15.44 -0.33
CA SER A 71 1.04 16.71 -0.05
C SER A 71 1.05 16.99 1.45
N GLN A 72 0.94 18.27 1.80
CA GLN A 72 0.79 18.71 3.19
C GLN A 72 -0.47 18.11 3.85
N GLU A 73 -1.52 17.87 3.08
CA GLU A 73 -2.75 17.23 3.57
C GLU A 73 -2.50 15.77 3.95
N THR A 74 -1.78 15.03 3.11
CA THR A 74 -1.34 13.67 3.45
C THR A 74 -0.43 13.68 4.67
N GLU A 75 0.56 14.57 4.72
CA GLU A 75 1.45 14.70 5.87
C GLU A 75 0.68 14.91 7.17
N LEU A 76 -0.23 15.88 7.19
CA LEU A 76 -1.05 16.19 8.36
C LEU A 76 -1.88 14.98 8.78
N PHE A 77 -2.56 14.33 7.82
CA PHE A 77 -3.38 13.16 8.08
C PHE A 77 -2.57 12.00 8.70
N ILE A 78 -1.42 11.68 8.11
CA ILE A 78 -0.55 10.60 8.62
C ILE A 78 -0.03 10.93 10.01
N THR A 79 0.36 12.18 10.22
CA THR A 79 0.91 12.68 11.50
C THR A 79 -0.14 12.65 12.61
N GLU A 80 -1.36 13.06 12.34
CA GLU A 80 -2.42 13.18 13.36
C GLU A 80 -3.16 11.86 13.63
N HIS A 81 -3.31 11.00 12.61
CA HIS A 81 -4.22 9.84 12.69
C HIS A 81 -3.54 8.49 12.52
N ILE A 82 -2.30 8.42 12.04
CA ILE A 82 -1.60 7.15 11.83
C ILE A 82 -0.43 7.00 12.78
N ILE A 83 0.52 7.94 12.76
CA ILE A 83 1.74 7.92 13.58
C ILE A 83 1.49 7.60 15.06
N PRO A 84 0.46 8.15 15.73
CA PRO A 84 0.22 7.89 17.15
C PRO A 84 -0.04 6.41 17.49
N HIS A 85 -0.34 5.58 16.49
CA HIS A 85 -0.62 4.16 16.63
C HIS A 85 0.60 3.24 16.51
N PHE A 86 1.80 3.78 16.27
CA PHE A 86 3.03 3.02 16.04
C PHE A 86 4.15 3.43 17.00
N GLU A 87 4.95 2.46 17.44
CA GLU A 87 6.13 2.67 18.30
C GLU A 87 7.38 3.07 17.49
N LYS A 88 7.50 2.52 16.26
CA LYS A 88 8.62 2.79 15.36
C LYS A 88 8.17 3.71 14.23
N VAL A 89 8.62 4.96 14.28
CA VAL A 89 8.32 5.97 13.25
C VAL A 89 9.60 6.70 12.84
N GLU A 90 9.94 6.60 11.56
CA GLU A 90 11.12 7.20 10.95
C GLU A 90 10.67 8.07 9.75
N ALA A 91 11.03 9.35 9.76
CA ALA A 91 10.75 10.30 8.69
C ALA A 91 11.99 10.48 7.82
N ILE A 92 11.82 10.37 6.50
CA ILE A 92 12.88 10.45 5.50
C ILE A 92 12.73 11.76 4.72
N TYR A 93 13.78 12.57 4.77
CA TYR A 93 13.86 13.86 4.11
C TYR A 93 14.84 13.80 2.95
N LEU A 94 14.47 14.43 1.84
CA LEU A 94 15.34 14.67 0.69
C LEU A 94 15.34 16.18 0.41
N ASN A 95 16.52 16.80 0.44
CA ASN A 95 16.68 18.25 0.24
C ASN A 95 15.85 19.09 1.23
N GLY A 96 15.75 18.63 2.48
CA GLY A 96 14.97 19.26 3.53
C GLY A 96 13.45 19.06 3.43
N GLU A 97 12.95 18.37 2.40
CA GLU A 97 11.53 18.07 2.21
C GLU A 97 11.21 16.65 2.69
N LEU A 98 10.13 16.49 3.46
CA LEU A 98 9.66 15.18 3.90
C LEU A 98 9.11 14.40 2.70
N LYS A 99 9.74 13.26 2.40
CA LYS A 99 9.34 12.39 1.28
C LYS A 99 8.62 11.14 1.71
N GLU A 100 9.02 10.57 2.83
CA GLU A 100 8.48 9.29 3.28
C GLU A 100 8.41 9.24 4.81
N ILE A 101 7.38 8.58 5.31
CA ILE A 101 7.28 8.16 6.71
C ILE A 101 7.27 6.64 6.73
N GLN A 102 8.26 6.05 7.36
CA GLN A 102 8.33 4.64 7.64
C GLN A 102 7.73 4.38 9.02
N ILE A 103 6.73 3.50 9.06
CA ILE A 103 6.05 3.08 10.29
C ILE A 103 6.23 1.58 10.52
N GLY A 104 6.34 1.19 11.78
CA GLY A 104 6.44 -0.20 12.21
C GLY A 104 6.03 -0.37 13.66
N GLU A 105 5.84 -1.62 14.06
CA GLU A 105 5.53 -1.99 15.45
C GLU A 105 4.31 -1.24 16.01
N MET A 106 3.11 -1.61 15.53
CA MET A 106 1.86 -1.06 16.04
C MET A 106 1.74 -1.30 17.56
N LYS A 107 1.36 -0.25 18.30
CA LYS A 107 1.16 -0.30 19.76
C LYS A 107 0.12 -1.36 20.13
N ASP A 108 0.34 -2.11 21.21
CA ASP A 108 -0.60 -3.16 21.64
C ASP A 108 -2.01 -2.62 21.94
N SER A 109 -2.11 -1.41 22.51
CA SER A 109 -3.38 -0.73 22.77
C SER A 109 -4.13 -0.39 21.48
N SER A 110 -3.42 0.12 20.47
CA SER A 110 -3.96 0.42 19.14
C SER A 110 -4.36 -0.87 18.42
N LYS A 111 -3.51 -1.90 18.47
CA LYS A 111 -3.79 -3.21 17.86
C LYS A 111 -5.08 -3.80 18.41
N LYS A 112 -5.24 -3.84 19.74
CA LYS A 112 -6.48 -4.31 20.37
C LYS A 112 -7.70 -3.51 19.91
N ARG A 113 -7.61 -2.17 19.95
CA ARG A 113 -8.70 -1.27 19.54
C ARG A 113 -9.15 -1.50 18.10
N PHE A 114 -8.20 -1.64 17.17
CA PHE A 114 -8.51 -1.81 15.75
C PHE A 114 -8.87 -3.26 15.38
N GLN A 115 -8.36 -4.26 16.11
CA GLN A 115 -8.75 -5.65 15.89
C GLN A 115 -10.25 -5.86 16.13
N ASP A 116 -10.79 -5.29 17.21
CA ASP A 116 -12.22 -5.37 17.53
C ASP A 116 -13.09 -4.75 16.43
N ARG A 117 -12.60 -3.65 15.82
CA ARG A 117 -13.24 -2.97 14.69
C ARG A 117 -13.13 -3.75 13.40
N ALA A 118 -11.94 -4.25 13.07
CA ALA A 118 -11.70 -5.00 11.85
C ALA A 118 -12.49 -6.33 11.80
N ASN A 119 -12.77 -6.92 12.96
CA ASN A 119 -13.62 -8.10 13.07
C ASN A 119 -15.12 -7.77 12.88
N SER A 120 -15.53 -6.52 13.11
CA SER A 120 -16.87 -6.04 12.71
C SER A 120 -16.85 -5.79 11.22
N ALA A 121 -17.40 -6.73 10.43
CA ALA A 121 -17.47 -6.58 8.99
C ALA A 121 -18.21 -5.29 8.54
N ALA A 122 -19.00 -4.64 9.40
CA ALA A 122 -19.64 -3.37 9.07
C ALA A 122 -18.68 -2.16 9.13
N ASP A 123 -17.54 -2.27 9.82
CA ASP A 123 -16.65 -1.14 10.11
C ASP A 123 -15.44 -1.08 9.15
N VAL A 124 -15.32 -2.01 8.21
CA VAL A 124 -14.26 -2.03 7.19
C VAL A 124 -14.89 -1.84 5.82
N SER A 125 -14.33 -0.95 5.01
CA SER A 125 -14.78 -0.73 3.64
C SER A 125 -14.51 -1.95 2.76
N ASP A 126 -15.39 -2.19 1.79
CA ASP A 126 -15.34 -3.41 0.97
C ASP A 126 -14.08 -3.49 0.12
N VAL A 127 -13.53 -2.34 -0.32
CA VAL A 127 -12.22 -2.24 -0.98
C VAL A 127 -11.13 -2.84 -0.11
N ILE A 128 -11.09 -2.49 1.17
CA ILE A 128 -10.05 -2.93 2.10
C ILE A 128 -10.24 -4.39 2.50
N LYS A 129 -11.49 -4.83 2.66
CA LYS A 129 -11.80 -6.25 2.90
C LYS A 129 -11.34 -7.12 1.75
N ASP A 130 -11.70 -6.73 0.53
CA ASP A 130 -11.34 -7.44 -0.68
C ASP A 130 -9.82 -7.51 -0.84
N PHE A 131 -9.12 -6.41 -0.58
CA PHE A 131 -7.67 -6.34 -0.78
C PHE A 131 -6.84 -7.06 0.31
N TYR A 132 -7.19 -6.94 1.60
CA TYR A 132 -6.38 -7.48 2.72
C TYR A 132 -7.03 -8.60 3.53
N LEU A 133 -8.35 -8.76 3.47
CA LEU A 133 -9.10 -9.60 4.40
C LEU A 133 -9.64 -10.91 3.81
N LYS A 134 -9.36 -11.25 2.55
CA LYS A 134 -9.71 -12.57 2.01
C LYS A 134 -9.12 -13.71 2.87
N GLU A 135 -9.98 -14.64 3.27
CA GLU A 135 -9.66 -15.70 4.25
C GLU A 135 -8.85 -16.88 3.67
N GLN A 136 -8.88 -17.08 2.34
CA GLN A 136 -8.26 -18.23 1.71
C GLN A 136 -6.73 -18.09 1.64
N ILE A 137 -5.99 -18.71 2.56
CA ILE A 137 -4.52 -18.70 2.50
C ILE A 137 -4.03 -19.50 1.29
N ILE A 138 -3.46 -18.81 0.29
CA ILE A 138 -2.84 -19.46 -0.87
C ILE A 138 -1.36 -19.69 -0.59
N ARG A 139 -0.97 -20.94 -0.42
CA ARG A 139 0.45 -21.30 -0.23
C ARG A 139 1.24 -21.03 -1.50
N THR A 140 2.38 -20.39 -1.31
CA THR A 140 3.32 -20.03 -2.37
C THR A 140 4.42 -21.07 -2.44
N GLU A 141 4.45 -21.85 -3.52
CA GLU A 141 5.49 -22.87 -3.71
C GLU A 141 6.36 -22.62 -4.95
N SER A 142 5.86 -21.86 -5.94
CA SER A 142 6.55 -21.54 -7.21
C SER A 142 6.53 -20.03 -7.47
N ILE A 143 7.49 -19.52 -8.23
CA ILE A 143 7.61 -18.10 -8.64
C ILE A 143 7.29 -17.93 -10.14
N GLN A 144 6.86 -18.99 -10.84
CA GLN A 144 6.47 -18.86 -12.25
C GLN A 144 5.24 -17.96 -12.38
N CYS A 145 5.43 -16.78 -12.95
CA CYS A 145 4.40 -15.75 -13.07
C CYS A 145 4.28 -15.25 -14.50
N VAL A 146 3.06 -14.86 -14.86
CA VAL A 146 2.69 -14.24 -16.13
C VAL A 146 1.88 -12.98 -15.86
N ASP A 147 2.08 -11.95 -16.67
CA ASP A 147 1.36 -10.69 -16.56
C ASP A 147 0.18 -10.65 -17.51
N TYR A 148 -0.98 -10.27 -16.99
CA TYR A 148 -2.20 -10.01 -17.76
C TYR A 148 -2.51 -8.52 -17.73
N ILE A 149 -2.89 -7.96 -18.88
CA ILE A 149 -3.48 -6.62 -18.94
C ILE A 149 -5.00 -6.73 -18.88
N MET A 150 -5.62 -5.93 -18.01
CA MET A 150 -7.07 -5.86 -17.91
C MET A 150 -7.64 -4.91 -18.96
N ASP A 151 -8.67 -5.35 -19.70
CA ASP A 151 -9.53 -4.42 -20.45
C ASP A 151 -10.45 -3.68 -19.47
N ILE A 152 -9.99 -2.53 -19.00
CA ILE A 152 -10.71 -1.69 -18.03
C ILE A 152 -12.09 -1.28 -18.57
N LYS A 153 -12.22 -1.01 -19.88
CA LYS A 153 -13.51 -0.56 -20.45
C LYS A 153 -14.52 -1.71 -20.42
N GLN A 154 -14.09 -2.90 -20.82
CA GLN A 154 -14.93 -4.09 -20.74
C GLN A 154 -15.26 -4.43 -19.28
N PHE A 155 -14.27 -4.40 -18.39
CA PHE A 155 -14.47 -4.67 -16.97
C PHE A 155 -15.50 -3.71 -16.35
N ARG A 156 -15.35 -2.39 -16.56
CA ARG A 156 -16.30 -1.36 -16.11
C ARG A 156 -17.71 -1.54 -16.68
N SER A 157 -17.87 -2.20 -17.83
CA SER A 157 -19.19 -2.51 -18.41
C SER A 157 -19.85 -3.74 -17.77
N CYS A 158 -19.07 -4.63 -17.17
CA CYS A 158 -19.53 -5.83 -16.49
C CYS A 158 -19.89 -5.57 -15.02
N VAL A 159 -19.22 -4.60 -14.39
CA VAL A 159 -19.48 -4.21 -13.00
C VAL A 159 -20.48 -3.08 -12.91
N LYS A 160 -21.37 -3.12 -11.92
CA LYS A 160 -22.20 -1.96 -11.59
C LYS A 160 -21.33 -0.96 -10.84
N LEU A 161 -20.80 0.03 -11.55
CA LEU A 161 -20.15 1.17 -10.93
C LEU A 161 -21.19 1.95 -10.12
N GLU A 162 -21.37 1.62 -8.85
CA GLU A 162 -22.17 2.47 -7.96
C GLU A 162 -21.44 3.82 -7.78
N ASN A 163 -22.18 4.92 -7.63
CA ASN A 163 -21.53 6.19 -7.31
C ASN A 163 -20.77 6.01 -5.99
N ILE A 164 -19.46 6.32 -5.97
CA ILE A 164 -18.77 6.48 -4.69
C ILE A 164 -19.27 7.81 -4.12
N GLU A 165 -20.36 7.74 -3.36
CA GLU A 165 -20.66 8.76 -2.38
C GLU A 165 -19.84 8.40 -1.14
N GLY A 166 -18.75 9.11 -0.86
CA GLY A 166 -17.91 8.81 0.30
C GLY A 166 -16.48 9.35 0.25
N ASP A 167 -15.65 8.84 1.17
CA ASP A 167 -14.25 9.21 1.36
C ASP A 167 -13.39 8.90 0.12
N LEU A 168 -12.79 9.94 -0.45
CA LEU A 168 -11.87 9.86 -1.60
C LEU A 168 -10.39 9.92 -1.20
N SER A 169 -10.07 9.95 0.10
CA SER A 169 -8.71 10.09 0.61
C SER A 169 -7.77 9.02 0.06
N LEU A 170 -8.21 7.75 0.05
CA LEU A 170 -7.42 6.64 -0.47
C LEU A 170 -7.19 6.77 -1.98
N ALA A 171 -8.22 7.06 -2.77
CA ALA A 171 -8.09 7.23 -4.22
C ALA A 171 -7.15 8.39 -4.56
N LYS A 172 -7.24 9.50 -3.82
CA LYS A 172 -6.34 10.65 -3.98
C LYS A 172 -4.89 10.25 -3.66
N TYR A 173 -4.67 9.60 -2.52
CA TYR A 173 -3.36 9.12 -2.10
C TYR A 173 -2.74 8.14 -3.13
N LEU A 174 -3.51 7.18 -3.63
CA LEU A 174 -3.03 6.22 -4.62
C LEU A 174 -2.73 6.88 -5.98
N LYS A 175 -3.58 7.80 -6.45
CA LYS A 175 -3.33 8.58 -7.67
C LYS A 175 -2.04 9.40 -7.58
N GLU A 176 -1.81 10.06 -6.46
CA GLU A 176 -0.58 10.83 -6.23
C GLU A 176 0.64 9.91 -6.18
N SER A 177 0.50 8.73 -5.56
CA SER A 177 1.53 7.69 -5.54
C SER A 177 1.90 7.18 -6.94
N ILE A 178 0.92 6.96 -7.83
CA ILE A 178 1.17 6.57 -9.23
C ILE A 178 1.99 7.65 -9.94
N ARG A 179 1.61 8.93 -9.80
CA ARG A 179 2.29 10.04 -10.48
C ARG A 179 3.76 10.17 -10.10
N LEU A 180 4.09 9.92 -8.84
CA LEU A 180 5.46 10.06 -8.33
C LEU A 180 6.33 8.84 -8.60
N ASN A 181 5.74 7.65 -8.73
CA ASN A 181 6.46 6.40 -9.05
C ASN A 181 6.53 6.15 -10.56
N ASN A 182 6.98 7.15 -11.32
CA ASN A 182 7.12 7.08 -12.78
C ASN A 182 5.84 6.67 -13.53
N GLY A 183 4.66 6.94 -12.96
CA GLY A 183 3.38 6.59 -13.55
C GLY A 183 2.95 5.14 -13.30
N SER A 184 3.47 4.48 -12.26
CA SER A 184 3.10 3.10 -11.91
C SER A 184 3.05 2.90 -10.40
N LEU A 185 2.10 2.12 -9.89
CA LEU A 185 2.02 1.72 -8.49
C LEU A 185 1.80 0.23 -8.38
N PHE A 186 2.75 -0.47 -7.77
CA PHE A 186 2.66 -1.91 -7.51
C PHE A 186 2.00 -2.17 -6.16
N LEU A 187 0.92 -2.91 -6.19
CA LEU A 187 0.14 -3.33 -5.03
C LEU A 187 0.15 -4.85 -4.93
N SER A 188 0.25 -5.41 -3.73
CA SER A 188 0.20 -6.85 -3.52
C SER A 188 -1.06 -7.23 -2.74
N PRO A 189 -2.15 -7.63 -3.42
CA PRO A 189 -3.35 -8.08 -2.73
C PRO A 189 -3.08 -9.37 -1.97
N LEU A 190 -3.79 -9.57 -0.86
CA LEU A 190 -3.70 -10.81 -0.11
C LEU A 190 -4.73 -11.81 -0.62
N ASN A 191 -4.26 -13.01 -0.95
CA ASN A 191 -5.11 -14.18 -1.21
C ASN A 191 -6.04 -14.04 -2.44
N TRP A 192 -5.66 -13.22 -3.42
CA TRP A 192 -6.41 -13.11 -4.67
C TRP A 192 -6.14 -14.27 -5.61
N ARG A 193 -7.17 -14.77 -6.29
CA ARG A 193 -7.03 -15.80 -7.32
C ARG A 193 -7.44 -15.25 -8.67
N PHE A 194 -6.80 -15.72 -9.71
CA PHE A 194 -7.15 -15.46 -11.09
C PHE A 194 -8.29 -16.39 -11.51
N ASP A 195 -9.50 -16.03 -11.08
CA ASP A 195 -10.76 -16.71 -11.39
C ASP A 195 -11.92 -15.70 -11.47
N ASP A 196 -13.14 -16.20 -11.63
CA ASP A 196 -14.34 -15.38 -11.82
C ASP A 196 -14.67 -14.47 -10.63
N GLU A 197 -14.11 -14.71 -9.43
CA GLU A 197 -14.34 -13.83 -8.26
C GLU A 197 -13.80 -12.41 -8.51
N LEU A 198 -12.78 -12.25 -9.36
CA LEU A 198 -12.22 -10.95 -9.71
C LEU A 198 -13.21 -10.03 -10.42
N LEU A 199 -14.19 -10.60 -11.12
CA LEU A 199 -15.27 -9.84 -11.76
C LEU A 199 -16.16 -9.13 -10.73
N THR A 200 -16.07 -9.52 -9.47
CA THR A 200 -16.82 -8.94 -8.34
C THR A 200 -15.92 -8.26 -7.31
N SER A 201 -14.63 -8.07 -7.63
CA SER A 201 -13.66 -7.44 -6.73
C SER A 201 -13.95 -5.95 -6.56
N SER A 202 -14.36 -5.56 -5.34
CA SER A 202 -14.57 -4.16 -4.97
C SER A 202 -13.29 -3.33 -5.09
N ALA A 203 -12.12 -3.91 -4.83
CA ALA A 203 -10.86 -3.19 -4.97
C ALA A 203 -10.47 -2.98 -6.44
N LEU A 204 -10.63 -3.99 -7.31
CA LEU A 204 -10.43 -3.80 -8.75
C LEU A 204 -11.41 -2.79 -9.32
N GLU A 205 -12.69 -2.86 -8.93
CA GLU A 205 -13.68 -1.85 -9.28
C GLU A 205 -13.20 -0.45 -8.87
N TYR A 206 -12.74 -0.28 -7.63
CA TYR A 206 -12.23 0.98 -7.10
C TYR A 206 -11.02 1.50 -7.88
N PHE A 207 -9.99 0.67 -8.07
CA PHE A 207 -8.78 1.04 -8.82
C PHE A 207 -9.10 1.36 -10.28
N SER A 208 -10.02 0.60 -10.88
CA SER A 208 -10.42 0.80 -12.26
C SER A 208 -10.99 2.19 -12.49
N ARG A 209 -11.45 2.94 -11.48
CA ARG A 209 -12.02 4.27 -11.66
C ARG A 209 -10.98 5.36 -11.94
N PHE A 210 -9.71 5.10 -11.64
CA PHE A 210 -8.67 6.10 -11.77
C PHE A 210 -7.38 5.63 -12.43
N ALA A 211 -7.12 4.34 -12.46
CA ALA A 211 -6.05 3.79 -13.27
C ALA A 211 -6.45 3.87 -14.75
N ASP A 212 -5.51 4.29 -15.59
CA ASP A 212 -5.59 4.22 -17.03
C ASP A 212 -5.32 2.78 -17.52
N ARG A 213 -4.47 2.03 -16.80
CA ARG A 213 -4.20 0.60 -17.05
C ARG A 213 -4.03 -0.18 -15.74
N ILE A 214 -4.45 -1.43 -15.76
CA ILE A 214 -4.25 -2.37 -14.65
C ILE A 214 -3.59 -3.62 -15.21
N TYR A 215 -2.42 -3.95 -14.67
CA TYR A 215 -1.75 -5.22 -14.93
C TYR A 215 -1.85 -6.11 -13.69
N VAL A 216 -2.01 -7.41 -13.92
CA VAL A 216 -2.13 -8.41 -12.87
C VAL A 216 -1.06 -9.48 -13.10
N THR A 217 -0.14 -9.60 -12.16
CA THR A 217 0.88 -10.67 -12.18
C THR A 217 0.31 -11.90 -11.50
N VAL A 218 0.13 -12.98 -12.25
CA VAL A 218 -0.49 -14.22 -11.78
C VAL A 218 0.53 -15.33 -11.72
N ASN A 219 0.54 -16.06 -10.62
CA ASN A 219 1.28 -17.30 -10.50
C ASN A 219 0.61 -18.40 -11.33
N GLU A 220 1.28 -18.91 -12.35
CA GLU A 220 0.70 -19.88 -13.28
C GLU A 220 0.40 -21.23 -12.63
N THR A 221 1.10 -21.56 -11.54
CA THR A 221 0.96 -22.87 -10.89
C THR A 221 -0.33 -22.97 -10.06
N ASN A 222 -0.74 -21.89 -9.39
CA ASN A 222 -1.88 -21.92 -8.45
C ASN A 222 -2.91 -20.81 -8.67
N GLY A 223 -2.71 -19.96 -9.68
CA GLY A 223 -3.57 -18.83 -9.99
C GLY A 223 -3.49 -17.67 -8.98
N HIS A 224 -2.55 -17.67 -8.04
CA HIS A 224 -2.40 -16.58 -7.06
C HIS A 224 -1.99 -15.29 -7.75
N ILE A 225 -2.74 -14.21 -7.52
CA ILE A 225 -2.32 -12.87 -7.94
C ILE A 225 -1.26 -12.35 -6.97
N ARG A 226 -0.07 -12.11 -7.50
CA ARG A 226 1.11 -11.61 -6.75
C ARG A 226 1.15 -10.10 -6.68
N SER A 227 0.74 -9.47 -7.76
CA SER A 227 0.85 -8.03 -7.91
C SER A 227 -0.28 -7.51 -8.78
N VAL A 228 -0.69 -6.30 -8.49
CA VAL A 228 -1.57 -5.45 -9.28
C VAL A 228 -0.79 -4.16 -9.52
N GLU A 229 -0.45 -3.88 -10.76
CA GLU A 229 0.17 -2.62 -11.16
C GLU A 229 -0.91 -1.67 -11.67
N LEU A 230 -0.97 -0.49 -11.07
CA LEU A 230 -1.86 0.60 -11.50
C LEU A 230 -1.02 1.63 -12.24
N MET A 231 -1.39 1.96 -13.48
CA MET A 231 -0.81 3.06 -14.27
C MET A 231 -1.85 4.12 -14.56
#